data_AF-A0A0N4UH19-F1
#
_entry.id   AF-A0A0N4UH19-F1
#
_cell.length_a   1.000
_cell.length_b   1.000
_cell.length_c   1.000
_cell.angle_alpha   90.00
_cell.angle_beta   90.00
_cell.angle_gamma   90.00
#
_symmetry.space_group_name_H-M   'P 1'
#
loop_
_entity.id
_entity.type
_entity.pdbx_description
1 polymer ?
#
loop_
_entity_poly.entity_id
_entity_poly.type
_entity_poly.pdbx_seq_one_letter_code
_entity_poly.pdbx_strand_id
1 'polypeptide(L)'
;MVIDNSIIHHSLHSSETFCSRAFNPISHMPHHSPLKSIDCTSVYHPANSSLQEITSTNYNINDFRMVKLVHAHRVGMKAMDTMRNRNLDDPRSYAKFTRNPAYSEDVRWLFSIAVQLGNIFAQTFCEVAARSIMSPYVLFSLVQESAKIFPPNAFHPPTLSQIHLQRSHNSSGATKSTNAPDVRLLLLQSGFSNHTAELMQRCVEMFYIAATSRLGHSRFSISDIDDLQVIQLIAAAREAFYWLPGHGRLYFEEFLWHVRKQKAYRKDVAQRITEYLRQIKVDERK
;
A
#
# COMPACT_ATOMS: atom_id res chain seq x y z
N MET A 1 -21.98 11.54 61.41
CA MET A 1 -22.18 10.12 61.06
C MET A 1 -22.06 10.00 59.54
N VAL A 2 -20.98 9.37 59.05
CA VAL A 2 -20.91 8.20 58.14
C VAL A 2 -21.75 8.40 56.84
N ILE A 3 -21.24 8.27 55.61
CA ILE A 3 -20.55 7.12 55.03
C ILE A 3 -19.67 7.54 53.83
N ASP A 4 -18.51 6.90 53.82
CA ASP A 4 -17.47 6.74 52.80
C ASP A 4 -18.00 6.02 51.54
N ASN A 5 -17.66 6.51 50.34
CA ASN A 5 -17.79 5.74 49.10
C ASN A 5 -16.48 5.89 48.31
N SER A 6 -15.54 5.03 48.69
CA SER A 6 -14.30 4.77 47.98
C SER A 6 -14.52 3.79 46.82
N ILE A 7 -13.66 3.94 45.79
CA ILE A 7 -13.28 2.98 44.74
C ILE A 7 -14.20 2.89 43.52
N ILE A 8 -13.79 3.51 42.40
CA ILE A 8 -13.46 2.81 41.14
C ILE A 8 -12.31 3.56 40.42
N HIS A 9 -11.08 3.08 40.58
CA HIS A 9 -9.95 3.40 39.70
C HIS A 9 -10.07 2.52 38.44
N HIS A 10 -10.47 3.09 37.30
CA HIS A 10 -10.35 2.43 36.01
C HIS A 10 -8.95 2.70 35.43
N SER A 11 -8.06 1.73 35.58
CA SER A 11 -6.82 1.63 34.81
C SER A 11 -7.16 1.48 33.32
N LEU A 12 -6.79 2.47 32.52
CA LEU A 12 -6.78 2.42 31.07
C LEU A 12 -5.65 1.47 30.64
N HIS A 13 -5.98 0.18 30.50
CA HIS A 13 -5.13 -0.76 29.78
C HIS A 13 -5.18 -0.42 28.29
N SER A 14 -3.99 -0.17 27.76
CA SER A 14 -3.65 -0.10 26.34
C SER A 14 -4.38 -1.14 25.50
N SER A 15 -5.11 -0.66 24.50
CA SER A 15 -5.75 -1.46 23.47
C SER A 15 -4.71 -2.07 22.51
N GLU A 16 -3.93 -3.04 22.98
CA GLU A 16 -3.25 -4.01 22.12
C GLU A 16 -4.25 -5.12 21.76
N THR A 17 -5.18 -4.84 20.86
CA THR A 17 -6.19 -5.82 20.42
C THR A 17 -6.02 -6.22 18.96
N PHE A 18 -5.60 -7.48 18.80
CA PHE A 18 -6.05 -8.46 17.80
C PHE A 18 -5.16 -8.80 16.59
N CYS A 19 -4.10 -8.07 16.24
CA CYS A 19 -3.14 -8.57 15.22
C CYS A 19 -2.04 -9.48 15.80
N SER A 20 -1.60 -9.27 17.04
CA SER A 20 -0.47 -10.02 17.62
C SER A 20 -0.79 -11.47 18.01
N ARG A 21 -2.06 -11.92 17.92
CA ARG A 21 -2.45 -13.28 18.34
C ARG A 21 -2.45 -14.32 17.22
N ALA A 22 -2.26 -13.93 15.96
CA ALA A 22 -2.17 -14.88 14.85
C ALA A 22 -0.79 -15.55 14.73
N PHE A 23 0.22 -15.08 15.46
CA PHE A 23 1.62 -15.49 15.29
C PHE A 23 2.29 -16.00 16.57
N ASN A 24 1.57 -16.74 17.41
CA ASN A 24 2.22 -17.47 18.52
C ASN A 24 1.89 -18.96 18.46
N PRO A 25 2.78 -19.80 17.88
CA PRO A 25 2.53 -21.22 17.71
C PRO A 25 3.19 -22.03 18.83
N ILE A 26 2.72 -21.90 20.08
CA ILE A 26 2.84 -22.96 21.10
C ILE A 26 1.62 -22.86 22.03
N SER A 27 0.55 -23.58 21.70
CA SER A 27 -0.33 -24.16 22.72
C SER A 27 -1.12 -25.31 22.11
N HIS A 28 -1.00 -26.45 22.76
CA HIS A 28 -1.60 -27.76 22.52
C HIS A 28 -2.81 -27.79 21.57
N MET A 29 -2.61 -28.32 20.35
CA MET A 29 -3.70 -28.91 19.57
C MET A 29 -3.79 -30.41 19.91
N PRO A 30 -4.96 -30.92 20.31
CA PRO A 30 -5.12 -32.29 20.74
C PRO A 30 -5.07 -33.26 19.54
N HIS A 31 -4.44 -34.40 19.78
CA HIS A 31 -4.57 -35.61 18.97
C HIS A 31 -6.05 -35.93 18.76
N HIS A 32 -6.51 -36.02 17.52
CA HIS A 32 -7.39 -37.09 17.01
C HIS A 32 -7.75 -36.87 15.53
N SER A 33 -7.32 -37.85 14.72
CA SER A 33 -7.96 -38.38 13.51
C SER A 33 -7.83 -37.61 12.18
N PRO A 34 -7.48 -38.29 11.08
CA PRO A 34 -7.06 -37.66 9.83
C PRO A 34 -8.26 -37.11 9.04
N LEU A 35 -8.23 -35.80 8.79
CA LEU A 35 -9.16 -35.15 7.87
C LEU A 35 -8.95 -35.69 6.46
N LYS A 36 -10.03 -36.27 5.90
CA LYS A 36 -10.16 -36.73 4.52
C LYS A 36 -9.63 -35.67 3.57
N SER A 37 -8.85 -36.13 2.58
CA SER A 37 -8.36 -35.38 1.43
C SER A 37 -9.42 -34.40 0.90
N ILE A 38 -9.22 -33.12 1.15
CA ILE A 38 -9.99 -32.06 0.50
C ILE A 38 -9.36 -31.90 -0.88
N ASP A 39 -10.14 -32.23 -1.90
CA ASP A 39 -9.79 -32.10 -3.31
C ASP A 39 -9.52 -30.61 -3.62
N CYS A 40 -8.24 -30.28 -3.86
CA CYS A 40 -7.80 -28.94 -4.27
C CYS A 40 -8.06 -28.73 -5.76
N THR A 41 -9.31 -28.86 -6.20
CA THR A 41 -9.75 -28.51 -7.56
C THR A 41 -11.07 -27.73 -7.52
N SER A 42 -11.16 -26.70 -6.66
CA SER A 42 -12.12 -25.61 -6.88
C SER A 42 -11.35 -24.36 -7.25
N VAL A 43 -10.91 -24.35 -8.51
CA VAL A 43 -10.27 -23.23 -9.19
C VAL A 43 -11.34 -22.16 -9.38
N TYR A 44 -11.16 -21.00 -8.73
CA TYR A 44 -11.76 -19.75 -9.19
C TYR A 44 -11.26 -19.51 -10.61
N HIS A 45 -12.09 -19.83 -11.60
CA HIS A 45 -11.84 -19.47 -13.00
C HIS A 45 -12.24 -18.00 -13.19
N PRO A 46 -11.31 -17.08 -13.50
CA PRO A 46 -11.67 -15.95 -14.35
C PRO A 46 -11.94 -16.49 -15.76
N ALA A 47 -13.10 -16.11 -16.31
CA ALA A 47 -13.56 -16.54 -17.61
C ALA A 47 -12.53 -16.21 -18.72
N ASN A 48 -12.34 -17.17 -19.62
CA ASN A 48 -11.67 -17.05 -20.93
C ASN A 48 -10.17 -16.76 -20.93
N SER A 49 -9.37 -17.82 -20.79
CA SER A 49 -8.16 -18.02 -21.60
C SER A 49 -7.96 -19.52 -21.82
N SER A 50 -7.68 -19.86 -23.09
CA SER A 50 -7.66 -21.18 -23.71
C SER A 50 -6.99 -22.31 -22.91
N LEU A 51 -7.66 -23.47 -22.93
CA LEU A 51 -7.18 -24.80 -22.54
C LEU A 51 -5.78 -25.11 -23.12
N GLN A 52 -4.80 -25.32 -22.24
CA GLN A 52 -3.68 -26.21 -22.52
C GLN A 52 -3.48 -27.17 -21.33
N GLU A 53 -3.34 -28.44 -21.68
CA GLU A 53 -3.25 -29.60 -20.79
C GLU A 53 -2.19 -29.46 -19.70
N ILE A 54 -2.62 -29.58 -18.44
CA ILE A 54 -1.72 -29.74 -17.30
C ILE A 54 -1.23 -31.19 -17.31
N THR A 55 -0.06 -31.41 -17.90
CA THR A 55 0.68 -32.65 -17.73
C THR A 55 1.22 -32.73 -16.30
N SER A 56 0.98 -33.88 -15.67
CA SER A 56 1.35 -34.24 -14.31
C SER A 56 2.85 -34.00 -14.06
N THR A 57 3.19 -32.87 -13.45
CA THR A 57 4.55 -32.59 -12.98
C THR A 57 4.69 -33.16 -11.58
N ASN A 58 5.61 -34.12 -11.43
CA ASN A 58 5.96 -34.79 -10.17
C ASN A 58 6.44 -33.77 -9.12
N TYR A 59 5.54 -33.30 -8.25
CA TYR A 59 5.92 -32.57 -7.05
C TYR A 59 6.46 -33.57 -6.01
N ASN A 60 7.79 -33.64 -5.95
CA ASN A 60 8.53 -34.47 -5.02
C ASN A 60 8.25 -34.04 -3.56
N ILE A 61 8.29 -34.98 -2.61
CA ILE A 61 7.98 -34.88 -1.16
C ILE A 61 8.58 -33.66 -0.42
N ASN A 62 9.50 -32.91 -1.04
CA ASN A 62 9.97 -31.58 -0.63
C ASN A 62 8.90 -30.46 -0.67
N ASP A 63 7.68 -30.76 -1.13
CA ASP A 63 6.54 -29.84 -1.26
C ASP A 63 5.88 -29.42 0.08
N PHE A 64 6.09 -30.14 1.19
CA PHE A 64 5.39 -29.78 2.45
C PHE A 64 5.64 -28.33 2.92
N ARG A 65 6.83 -27.79 2.64
CA ARG A 65 7.13 -26.37 2.89
C ARG A 65 6.33 -25.44 1.96
N MET A 66 6.21 -25.80 0.69
CA MET A 66 5.44 -25.03 -0.28
C MET A 66 3.94 -25.08 0.03
N VAL A 67 3.40 -26.22 0.45
CA VAL A 67 2.01 -26.32 0.95
C VAL A 67 1.77 -25.34 2.11
N LYS A 68 2.70 -25.25 3.07
CA LYS A 68 2.61 -24.26 4.17
C LYS A 68 2.67 -22.83 3.66
N LEU A 69 3.53 -22.53 2.69
CA LEU A 69 3.64 -21.19 2.09
C LEU A 69 2.36 -20.82 1.32
N VAL A 70 1.77 -21.75 0.55
CA VAL A 70 0.48 -21.54 -0.13
C VAL A 70 -0.62 -21.27 0.90
N HIS A 71 -0.65 -22.00 2.02
CA HIS A 71 -1.60 -21.74 3.09
C HIS A 71 -1.39 -20.39 3.77
N ALA A 72 -0.15 -20.03 4.09
CA ALA A 72 0.20 -18.72 4.66
C ALA A 72 -0.20 -17.59 3.71
N HIS A 73 0.12 -17.73 2.43
CA HIS A 73 -0.29 -16.81 1.38
C HIS A 73 -1.81 -16.65 1.36
N ARG A 74 -2.56 -17.75 1.28
CA ARG A 74 -4.04 -17.73 1.24
C ARG A 74 -4.65 -17.04 2.45
N VAL A 75 -4.13 -17.28 3.65
CA VAL A 75 -4.60 -16.63 4.88
C VAL A 75 -4.25 -15.13 4.85
N GLY A 76 -3.04 -14.79 4.42
CA GLY A 76 -2.59 -13.41 4.23
C GLY A 76 -3.47 -12.63 3.24
N MET A 77 -3.84 -13.24 2.11
CA MET A 77 -4.74 -12.61 1.13
C MET A 77 -6.10 -12.27 1.75
N LYS A 78 -6.68 -13.20 2.53
CA LYS A 78 -7.94 -12.96 3.25
C LYS A 78 -7.80 -11.88 4.33
N ALA A 79 -6.65 -11.82 4.99
CA ALA A 79 -6.36 -10.76 5.97
C ALA A 79 -6.29 -9.39 5.29
N MET A 80 -5.68 -9.28 4.10
CA MET A 80 -5.67 -8.05 3.31
C MET A 80 -7.07 -7.63 2.86
N ASP A 81 -7.92 -8.56 2.43
CA ASP A 81 -9.32 -8.26 2.10
C ASP A 81 -10.10 -7.76 3.33
N THR A 82 -9.83 -8.31 4.51
CA THR A 82 -10.43 -7.83 5.77
C THR A 82 -9.94 -6.42 6.11
N MET A 83 -8.64 -6.16 5.92
CA MET A 83 -8.05 -4.84 6.12
C MET A 83 -8.65 -3.78 5.19
N ARG A 84 -8.91 -4.13 3.92
CA ARG A 84 -9.61 -3.26 2.97
C ARG A 84 -10.96 -2.81 3.51
N ASN A 85 -11.76 -3.73 4.04
CA ASN A 85 -13.10 -3.40 4.55
C ASN A 85 -13.02 -2.45 5.74
N ARG A 86 -12.13 -2.73 6.72
CA ARG A 86 -11.91 -1.84 7.87
C ARG A 86 -11.49 -0.43 7.47
N ASN A 87 -10.68 -0.32 6.41
CA ASN A 87 -10.19 0.93 5.87
C ASN A 87 -11.30 1.80 5.27
N LEU A 88 -12.39 1.19 4.77
CA LEU A 88 -13.59 1.86 4.29
C LEU A 88 -14.50 2.31 5.43
N ASP A 89 -14.60 1.50 6.49
CA ASP A 89 -15.49 1.76 7.63
C ASP A 89 -15.04 2.95 8.49
N ASP A 90 -13.73 3.15 8.67
CA ASP A 90 -13.17 4.28 9.42
C ASP A 90 -12.34 5.22 8.53
N PRO A 91 -12.96 6.21 7.87
CA PRO A 91 -12.24 7.21 7.08
C PRO A 91 -11.42 8.19 7.93
N ARG A 92 -11.66 8.27 9.24
CA ARG A 92 -11.02 9.24 10.15
C ARG A 92 -9.75 8.71 10.77
N SER A 93 -9.48 7.40 10.71
CA SER A 93 -8.22 6.85 11.20
C SER A 93 -7.04 7.31 10.36
N TYR A 94 -6.30 8.31 10.86
CA TYR A 94 -5.06 8.81 10.25
C TYR A 94 -3.92 7.79 10.34
N ALA A 95 -4.00 6.83 11.27
CA ALA A 95 -2.97 5.84 11.54
C ALA A 95 -2.63 4.98 10.32
N LYS A 96 -3.60 4.76 9.41
CA LYS A 96 -3.41 3.98 8.18
C LYS A 96 -2.53 4.67 7.12
N PHE A 97 -2.34 5.99 7.22
CA PHE A 97 -1.44 6.78 6.37
C PHE A 97 -0.04 6.97 6.95
N THR A 98 0.26 6.34 8.09
CA THR A 98 1.58 6.45 8.71
C THR A 98 2.65 5.75 7.86
N ARG A 99 3.91 6.11 8.10
CA ARG A 99 5.05 5.51 7.42
C ARG A 99 5.21 4.02 7.74
N ASN A 100 4.95 3.66 8.99
CA ASN A 100 5.08 2.30 9.48
C ASN A 100 3.78 1.84 10.16
N PRO A 101 2.70 1.58 9.40
CA PRO A 101 1.48 1.06 9.99
C PRO A 101 1.74 -0.32 10.58
N ALA A 102 0.93 -0.75 11.56
CA ALA A 102 1.13 -2.01 12.28
C ALA A 102 1.22 -3.25 11.38
N TYR A 103 0.59 -3.22 10.20
CA TYR A 103 0.57 -4.32 9.22
C TYR A 103 1.76 -4.31 8.24
N SER A 104 2.65 -3.31 8.31
CA SER A 104 3.66 -3.06 7.28
C SER A 104 4.64 -4.22 7.10
N GLU A 105 5.19 -4.73 8.21
CA GLU A 105 6.09 -5.89 8.19
C GLU A 105 5.40 -7.14 7.68
N ASP A 106 4.17 -7.41 8.14
CA ASP A 106 3.38 -8.57 7.71
C ASP A 106 3.11 -8.55 6.20
N VAL A 107 2.80 -7.38 5.64
CA VAL A 107 2.54 -7.21 4.20
C VAL A 107 3.80 -7.41 3.37
N ARG A 108 4.96 -6.88 3.82
CA ARG A 108 6.23 -7.09 3.11
C ARG A 108 6.68 -8.55 3.18
N TRP A 109 6.51 -9.19 4.34
CA TRP A 109 6.75 -10.61 4.50
C TRP A 109 5.81 -11.44 3.61
N LEU A 110 4.52 -11.12 3.56
CA LEU A 110 3.57 -11.80 2.69
C LEU A 110 3.93 -11.64 1.20
N PHE A 111 4.42 -10.46 0.79
CA PHE A 111 4.95 -10.27 -0.57
C PHE A 111 6.13 -11.21 -0.85
N SER A 112 7.06 -11.37 0.09
CA SER A 112 8.20 -12.29 -0.07
C SER A 112 7.75 -13.75 -0.25
N ILE A 113 6.69 -14.17 0.44
CA ILE A 113 6.08 -15.49 0.24
C ILE A 113 5.49 -15.59 -1.17
N ALA A 114 4.75 -14.57 -1.60
CA ALA A 114 4.16 -14.54 -2.93
C ALA A 114 5.22 -14.67 -4.03
N VAL A 115 6.36 -13.98 -3.90
CA VAL A 115 7.51 -14.12 -4.80
C VAL A 115 8.11 -15.52 -4.76
N GLN A 116 8.28 -16.11 -3.57
CA GLN A 116 8.81 -17.47 -3.41
C GLN A 116 7.91 -18.54 -4.05
N LEU A 117 6.59 -18.32 -4.05
CA LEU A 117 5.62 -19.21 -4.70
C LEU A 117 5.56 -19.02 -6.22
N GLY A 118 6.04 -17.89 -6.73
CA GLY A 118 6.15 -17.59 -8.15
C GLY A 118 5.23 -16.47 -8.64
N ASN A 119 5.39 -16.11 -9.91
CA ASN A 119 4.83 -14.88 -10.47
C ASN A 119 3.31 -14.77 -10.33
N ILE A 120 2.55 -15.85 -10.48
CA ILE A 120 1.08 -15.82 -10.38
C ILE A 120 0.65 -15.36 -8.98
N PHE A 121 1.31 -15.86 -7.92
CA PHE A 121 1.04 -15.46 -6.55
C PHE A 121 1.44 -14.01 -6.30
N ALA A 122 2.62 -13.58 -6.79
CA ALA A 122 3.07 -12.20 -6.70
C ALA A 122 2.14 -11.22 -7.43
N GLN A 123 1.61 -11.60 -8.60
CA GLN A 123 0.63 -10.81 -9.35
C GLN A 123 -0.67 -10.64 -8.57
N THR A 124 -1.25 -11.74 -8.08
CA THR A 124 -2.45 -11.71 -7.23
C THR A 124 -2.21 -10.88 -5.97
N PHE A 125 -1.02 -10.97 -5.37
CA PHE A 125 -0.64 -10.11 -4.25
C PHE A 125 -0.73 -8.63 -4.62
N CYS A 126 -0.09 -8.21 -5.72
CA CYS A 126 -0.05 -6.81 -6.14
C CYS A 126 -1.46 -6.24 -6.37
N GLU A 127 -2.35 -7.01 -7.01
CA GLU A 127 -3.74 -6.62 -7.23
C GLU A 127 -4.49 -6.38 -5.90
N VAL A 128 -4.30 -7.28 -4.94
CA VAL A 128 -4.94 -7.18 -3.62
C VAL A 128 -4.35 -6.04 -2.81
N ALA A 129 -3.03 -5.86 -2.86
CA ALA A 129 -2.31 -4.79 -2.19
C ALA A 129 -2.79 -3.41 -2.67
N ALA A 130 -2.92 -3.21 -3.99
CA ALA A 130 -3.41 -1.96 -4.58
C ALA A 130 -4.80 -1.58 -4.03
N ARG A 131 -5.73 -2.51 -3.87
CA ARG A 131 -7.07 -2.19 -3.34
C ARG A 131 -7.20 -2.22 -1.82
N SER A 132 -6.19 -2.68 -1.08
CA SER A 132 -6.30 -2.91 0.38
C SER A 132 -5.41 -2.00 1.21
N ILE A 133 -4.23 -1.65 0.72
CA ILE A 133 -3.26 -0.83 1.45
C ILE A 133 -3.59 0.65 1.31
N MET A 134 -3.43 1.39 2.40
CA MET A 134 -3.63 2.84 2.42
C MET A 134 -2.37 3.64 2.72
N SER A 135 -1.32 3.01 3.26
CA SER A 135 -0.06 3.70 3.49
C SER A 135 0.67 3.90 2.16
N PRO A 136 0.89 5.16 1.72
CA PRO A 136 1.63 5.41 0.48
C PRO A 136 3.09 4.93 0.58
N TYR A 137 3.65 4.87 1.79
CA TYR A 137 5.02 4.40 2.02
C TYR A 137 5.16 2.90 1.79
N VAL A 138 4.22 2.10 2.31
CA VAL A 138 4.20 0.65 2.08
C VAL A 138 3.95 0.35 0.61
N LEU A 139 3.01 1.07 -0.03
CA LEU A 139 2.78 0.96 -1.46
C LEU A 139 4.03 1.29 -2.28
N PHE A 140 4.74 2.37 -1.95
CA PHE A 140 5.95 2.74 -2.68
C PHE A 140 7.06 1.69 -2.53
N SER A 141 7.27 1.14 -1.33
CA SER A 141 8.19 0.02 -1.16
C SER A 141 7.78 -1.18 -2.04
N LEU A 142 6.49 -1.51 -2.10
CA LEU A 142 5.99 -2.59 -2.94
C LEU A 142 6.18 -2.30 -4.44
N VAL A 143 6.04 -1.03 -4.89
CA VAL A 143 6.34 -0.63 -6.27
C VAL A 143 7.81 -0.92 -6.62
N GLN A 144 8.72 -0.54 -5.73
CA GLN A 144 10.15 -0.75 -5.94
C GLN A 144 10.49 -2.25 -5.99
N GLU A 145 9.92 -3.05 -5.09
CA GLU A 145 10.15 -4.50 -5.08
C GLU A 145 9.44 -5.21 -6.26
N SER A 146 8.23 -4.78 -6.63
CA SER A 146 7.50 -5.36 -7.76
C SER A 146 8.21 -5.10 -9.09
N ALA A 147 8.87 -3.95 -9.25
CA ALA A 147 9.68 -3.65 -10.43
C ALA A 147 10.93 -4.54 -10.56
N LYS A 148 11.44 -5.12 -9.47
CA LYS A 148 12.58 -6.05 -9.53
C LYS A 148 12.18 -7.42 -10.05
N ILE A 149 10.99 -7.89 -9.66
CA ILE A 149 10.46 -9.19 -10.10
C ILE A 149 9.76 -9.12 -11.46
N PHE A 150 9.20 -7.95 -11.79
CA PHE A 150 8.58 -7.66 -13.08
C PHE A 150 9.35 -6.52 -13.75
N PRO A 151 10.58 -6.79 -14.25
CA PRO A 151 11.40 -5.77 -14.85
C PRO A 151 10.67 -5.13 -16.04
N PRO A 152 10.84 -3.82 -16.26
CA PRO A 152 10.29 -3.17 -17.44
C PRO A 152 10.84 -3.83 -18.70
N ASN A 153 10.01 -4.11 -19.71
CA ASN A 153 10.60 -4.57 -20.97
C ASN A 153 11.28 -3.37 -21.67
N ALA A 154 12.49 -3.56 -22.17
CA ALA A 154 13.19 -2.47 -22.87
C ALA A 154 12.64 -2.23 -24.30
N PHE A 155 11.77 -3.12 -24.80
CA PHE A 155 11.40 -3.21 -26.22
C PHE A 155 10.21 -2.33 -26.63
N HIS A 156 9.56 -1.63 -25.72
CA HIS A 156 8.56 -0.62 -26.08
C HIS A 156 9.26 0.73 -26.23
N PRO A 157 9.52 1.22 -27.45
CA PRO A 157 9.91 2.61 -27.61
C PRO A 157 8.76 3.47 -27.05
N PRO A 158 9.04 4.47 -26.21
CA PRO A 158 8.02 5.38 -25.75
C PRO A 158 7.43 6.06 -26.99
N THR A 159 6.15 5.85 -27.26
CA THR A 159 5.43 6.66 -28.24
C THR A 159 5.43 8.08 -27.70
N LEU A 160 6.41 8.89 -28.10
CA LEU A 160 6.66 10.26 -27.63
C LEU A 160 5.51 11.24 -27.92
N SER A 161 4.47 10.80 -28.64
CA SER A 161 3.30 11.59 -28.90
C SER A 161 2.31 11.49 -27.73
N GLN A 162 2.29 12.53 -26.90
CA GLN A 162 1.18 12.90 -26.03
C GLN A 162 1.05 12.09 -24.73
N ILE A 163 2.00 12.24 -23.81
CA ILE A 163 1.63 12.28 -22.38
C ILE A 163 0.93 13.63 -22.16
N HIS A 164 -0.27 13.75 -22.70
CA HIS A 164 -1.21 14.73 -22.22
C HIS A 164 -1.52 14.29 -20.79
N LEU A 165 -1.44 15.20 -19.83
CA LEU A 165 -1.96 15.00 -18.49
C LEU A 165 -3.49 14.81 -18.62
N GLN A 166 -3.95 13.67 -19.14
CA GLN A 166 -5.35 13.34 -19.25
C GLN A 166 -5.82 13.12 -17.82
N ARG A 167 -6.47 14.14 -17.28
CA ARG A 167 -7.39 13.98 -16.17
C ARG A 167 -8.49 13.03 -16.65
N SER A 168 -8.29 11.73 -16.48
CA SER A 168 -9.30 10.72 -16.84
C SER A 168 -10.51 10.89 -15.92
N HIS A 169 -11.50 11.62 -16.40
CA HIS A 169 -12.88 11.49 -15.94
C HIS A 169 -13.53 10.37 -16.74
N ASN A 170 -13.19 9.09 -16.48
CA ASN A 170 -14.02 7.91 -16.78
C ASN A 170 -13.26 6.62 -16.44
N SER A 171 -13.32 6.20 -15.17
CA SER A 171 -13.30 4.79 -14.84
C SER A 171 -14.53 4.49 -13.99
N SER A 172 -15.35 3.59 -14.50
CA SER A 172 -16.52 2.99 -13.85
C SER A 172 -16.05 2.04 -12.74
N GLY A 173 -15.41 2.61 -11.72
CA GLY A 173 -15.05 1.97 -10.46
C GLY A 173 -15.40 2.93 -9.34
N ALA A 174 -16.36 2.55 -8.49
CA ALA A 174 -16.97 3.41 -7.50
C ALA A 174 -16.02 3.82 -6.35
N THR A 175 -15.11 4.76 -6.58
CA THR A 175 -14.49 5.62 -5.55
C THR A 175 -14.15 6.99 -6.15
N LYS A 176 -15.17 7.86 -6.21
CA LYS A 176 -15.03 9.29 -6.53
C LYS A 176 -14.11 9.98 -5.48
N SER A 177 -13.19 10.86 -5.89
CA SER A 177 -12.68 12.05 -5.16
C SER A 177 -11.16 12.28 -5.00
N THR A 178 -10.26 11.55 -5.65
CA THR A 178 -8.83 11.95 -5.65
C THR A 178 -8.54 12.86 -6.86
N ASN A 179 -7.91 14.02 -6.63
CA ASN A 179 -7.36 14.87 -7.71
C ASN A 179 -6.03 14.32 -8.25
N ALA A 180 -5.73 13.03 -7.98
CA ALA A 180 -4.46 12.44 -8.33
C ALA A 180 -4.36 12.25 -9.85
N PRO A 181 -3.20 12.50 -10.45
CA PRO A 181 -2.97 12.24 -11.87
C PRO A 181 -2.95 10.73 -12.15
N ASP A 182 -3.34 10.35 -13.37
CA ASP A 182 -3.15 8.98 -13.85
C ASP A 182 -1.69 8.80 -14.27
N VAL A 183 -0.93 8.06 -13.46
CA VAL A 183 0.47 7.69 -13.74
C VAL A 183 0.57 6.27 -14.30
N ARG A 184 -0.53 5.51 -14.30
CA ARG A 184 -0.52 4.12 -14.73
C ARG A 184 -0.17 4.00 -16.21
N LEU A 185 -0.80 4.82 -17.05
CA LEU A 185 -0.54 4.82 -18.49
C LEU A 185 0.93 5.16 -18.81
N LEU A 186 1.50 6.12 -18.09
CA LEU A 186 2.91 6.50 -18.20
C LEU A 186 3.84 5.31 -17.93
N LEU A 187 3.60 4.56 -16.85
CA LEU A 187 4.39 3.39 -16.53
C LEU A 187 4.27 2.29 -17.60
N LEU A 188 3.05 2.02 -18.07
CA LEU A 188 2.83 1.03 -19.12
C LEU A 188 3.54 1.41 -20.42
N GLN A 189 3.50 2.68 -20.81
CA GLN A 189 4.24 3.20 -21.97
C GLN A 189 5.76 3.14 -21.80
N SER A 190 6.23 3.20 -20.55
CA SER A 190 7.64 3.06 -20.19
C SER A 190 8.06 1.60 -19.94
N GLY A 191 7.13 0.67 -20.13
CA GLY A 191 7.38 -0.75 -20.14
C GLY A 191 7.21 -1.52 -18.84
N PHE A 192 6.79 -0.85 -17.78
CA PHE A 192 6.50 -1.50 -16.51
C PHE A 192 5.30 -2.44 -16.65
N SER A 193 5.31 -3.50 -15.83
CA SER A 193 4.17 -4.41 -15.76
C SER A 193 2.90 -3.70 -15.24
N ASN A 194 1.73 -4.23 -15.62
CA ASN A 194 0.45 -3.76 -15.11
C ASN A 194 0.40 -3.73 -13.58
N HIS A 195 0.94 -4.76 -12.92
CA HIS A 195 0.96 -4.88 -11.47
C HIS A 195 1.77 -3.77 -10.79
N THR A 196 2.96 -3.46 -11.31
CA THR A 196 3.78 -2.34 -10.82
C THR A 196 3.10 -1.00 -11.07
N ALA A 197 2.48 -0.83 -12.25
CA ALA A 197 1.76 0.39 -12.60
C ALA A 197 0.51 0.64 -11.72
N GLU A 198 -0.27 -0.40 -11.42
CA GLU A 198 -1.43 -0.32 -10.52
C GLU A 198 -1.02 0.00 -9.08
N LEU A 199 0.05 -0.61 -8.57
CA LEU A 199 0.60 -0.26 -7.26
C LEU A 199 1.04 1.21 -7.20
N MET A 200 1.69 1.70 -8.26
CA MET A 200 2.16 3.08 -8.33
C MET A 200 1.00 4.08 -8.45
N GLN A 201 0.00 3.78 -9.28
CA GLN A 201 -1.23 4.57 -9.37
C GLN A 201 -1.88 4.73 -7.99
N ARG A 202 -2.03 3.61 -7.29
CA ARG A 202 -2.57 3.62 -5.94
C ARG A 202 -1.69 4.39 -4.95
N CYS A 203 -0.37 4.23 -5.05
CA CYS A 203 0.60 4.93 -4.22
C CYS A 203 0.41 6.45 -4.33
N VAL A 204 0.32 6.96 -5.56
CA VAL A 204 0.09 8.38 -5.84
C VAL A 204 -1.24 8.86 -5.26
N GLU A 205 -2.33 8.12 -5.48
CA GLU A 205 -3.63 8.46 -4.89
C GLU A 205 -3.58 8.55 -3.35
N MET A 206 -2.86 7.62 -2.72
CA MET A 206 -2.68 7.61 -1.27
C MET A 206 -1.84 8.78 -0.76
N PHE A 207 -0.86 9.28 -1.52
CA PHE A 207 -0.20 10.53 -1.17
C PHE A 207 -1.16 11.72 -1.19
N TYR A 208 -2.02 11.84 -2.21
CA TYR A 208 -3.01 12.92 -2.31
C TYR A 208 -4.04 12.85 -1.17
N ILE A 209 -4.53 11.65 -0.86
CA ILE A 209 -5.46 11.45 0.26
C ILE A 209 -4.76 11.74 1.60
N ALA A 210 -3.53 11.26 1.81
CA ALA A 210 -2.78 11.52 3.04
C ALA A 210 -2.53 13.01 3.25
N ALA A 211 -2.17 13.75 2.19
CA ALA A 211 -2.01 15.19 2.24
C ALA A 211 -3.33 15.89 2.60
N THR A 212 -4.42 15.49 1.97
CA THR A 212 -5.77 16.04 2.24
C THR A 212 -6.22 15.73 3.66
N SER A 213 -5.94 14.52 4.14
CA SER A 213 -6.29 14.06 5.47
C SER A 213 -5.53 14.87 6.53
N ARG A 214 -4.20 14.95 6.41
CA ARG A 214 -3.34 15.66 7.38
C ARG A 214 -3.54 17.17 7.36
N LEU A 215 -3.66 17.78 6.18
CA LEU A 215 -3.74 19.23 6.03
C LEU A 215 -5.16 19.76 5.80
N GLY A 216 -6.17 18.89 5.77
CA GLY A 216 -7.55 19.29 5.47
C GLY A 216 -8.31 19.86 6.66
N HIS A 217 -7.85 19.61 7.89
CA HIS A 217 -8.53 20.07 9.10
C HIS A 217 -7.81 21.27 9.73
N SER A 218 -8.57 22.29 10.18
CA SER A 218 -8.03 23.51 10.79
C SER A 218 -7.30 23.27 12.13
N ARG A 219 -7.75 22.28 12.91
CA ARG A 219 -7.06 21.73 14.10
C ARG A 219 -5.77 20.95 13.80
N PHE A 220 -5.12 21.14 12.65
CA PHE A 220 -3.72 20.75 12.53
C PHE A 220 -2.97 21.44 13.68
N SER A 221 -2.51 20.66 14.64
CA SER A 221 -1.78 21.22 15.77
C SER A 221 -0.43 21.67 15.23
N ILE A 222 -0.01 22.88 15.56
CA ILE A 222 1.37 23.33 15.34
C ILE A 222 2.20 22.62 16.42
N SER A 223 2.29 21.30 16.32
CA SER A 223 3.17 20.48 17.13
C SER A 223 4.36 20.10 16.28
N ASP A 224 5.56 20.01 16.88
CA ASP A 224 6.76 19.58 16.16
C ASP A 224 6.59 18.19 15.51
N ILE A 225 5.74 17.36 16.10
CA ILE A 225 5.40 16.02 15.61
C ILE A 225 4.59 16.09 14.31
N ASP A 226 3.58 16.95 14.24
CA ASP A 226 2.75 17.11 13.05
C ASP A 226 3.55 17.75 11.91
N ASP A 227 4.40 18.73 12.23
CA ASP A 227 5.35 19.34 11.29
C ASP A 227 6.29 18.29 10.68
N LEU A 228 6.96 17.49 11.51
CA LEU A 228 7.87 16.43 11.06
C LEU A 228 7.14 15.43 10.16
N GLN A 229 5.90 15.08 10.51
CA GLN A 229 5.09 14.17 9.73
C GLN A 229 4.71 14.73 8.34
N VAL A 230 4.42 16.02 8.22
CA VAL A 230 4.15 16.66 6.92
C VAL A 230 5.41 16.71 6.06
N ILE A 231 6.55 17.08 6.64
CA ILE A 231 7.83 17.08 5.93
C ILE A 231 8.20 15.67 5.45
N GLN A 232 8.03 14.65 6.29
CA GLN A 232 8.24 13.25 5.91
C GLN A 232 7.31 12.80 4.78
N LEU A 233 6.05 13.25 4.78
CA LEU A 233 5.11 12.97 3.69
C LEU A 233 5.60 13.56 2.37
N ILE A 234 6.05 14.83 2.39
CA ILE A 234 6.55 15.51 1.18
C ILE A 234 7.86 14.87 0.71
N ALA A 235 8.74 14.46 1.63
CA ALA A 235 9.98 13.76 1.31
C ALA A 235 9.73 12.43 0.59
N ALA A 236 8.86 11.59 1.15
CA ALA A 236 8.51 10.31 0.56
C ALA A 236 7.74 10.48 -0.76
N ALA A 237 6.84 11.47 -0.83
CA ALA A 237 6.16 11.81 -2.07
C ALA A 237 7.19 12.17 -3.16
N ARG A 238 8.17 13.02 -2.87
CA ARG A 238 9.24 13.37 -3.82
C ARG A 238 9.94 12.12 -4.33
N GLU A 239 10.38 11.24 -3.44
CA GLU A 239 11.03 9.99 -3.83
C GLU A 239 10.16 9.16 -4.77
N ALA A 240 8.88 9.00 -4.44
CA ALA A 240 7.93 8.25 -5.24
C ALA A 240 7.66 8.89 -6.61
N PHE A 241 7.44 10.20 -6.66
CA PHE A 241 7.22 10.89 -7.94
C PHE A 241 8.47 10.89 -8.81
N TYR A 242 9.67 11.03 -8.25
CA TYR A 242 10.92 11.00 -9.01
C TYR A 242 11.32 9.60 -9.47
N TRP A 243 10.68 8.55 -8.94
CA TRP A 243 10.78 7.20 -9.47
C TRP A 243 10.07 7.06 -10.83
N LEU A 244 9.14 7.97 -11.17
CA LEU A 244 8.45 7.97 -12.46
C LEU A 244 9.40 8.40 -13.61
N PRO A 245 9.39 7.68 -14.74
CA PRO A 245 10.27 7.97 -15.87
C PRO A 245 9.93 9.30 -16.55
N GLY A 246 10.94 10.16 -16.72
CA GLY A 246 10.90 11.39 -17.52
C GLY A 246 10.05 12.55 -16.99
N HIS A 247 9.10 12.29 -16.09
CA HIS A 247 8.06 13.27 -15.72
C HIS A 247 7.93 13.50 -14.22
N GLY A 248 8.79 12.87 -13.40
CA GLY A 248 8.65 12.88 -11.94
C GLY A 248 8.59 14.26 -11.30
N ARG A 249 9.38 15.22 -11.81
CA ARG A 249 9.33 16.61 -11.35
C ARG A 249 7.96 17.26 -11.57
N LEU A 250 7.33 17.03 -12.73
CA LEU A 250 6.03 17.64 -13.06
C LEU A 250 4.94 17.14 -12.11
N TYR A 251 4.86 15.83 -11.89
CA TYR A 251 3.90 15.24 -10.97
C TYR A 251 4.15 15.66 -9.52
N PHE A 252 5.41 15.80 -9.10
CA PHE A 252 5.73 16.30 -7.76
C PHE A 252 5.30 17.76 -7.57
N GLU A 253 5.51 18.64 -8.56
CA GLU A 253 5.05 20.03 -8.49
C GLU A 253 3.53 20.13 -8.46
N GLU A 254 2.83 19.27 -9.21
CA GLU A 254 1.37 19.15 -9.14
C GLU A 254 0.89 18.70 -7.75
N PHE A 255 1.56 17.73 -7.15
CA PHE A 255 1.30 17.31 -5.77
C PHE A 255 1.55 18.45 -4.77
N LEU A 256 2.65 19.19 -4.90
CA LEU A 256 2.93 20.35 -4.05
C LEU A 256 1.88 21.44 -4.22
N TRP A 257 1.37 21.64 -5.44
CA TRP A 257 0.25 22.55 -5.67
C TRP A 257 -1.03 22.07 -4.96
N HIS A 258 -1.32 20.77 -4.98
CA HIS A 258 -2.43 20.20 -4.20
C HIS A 258 -2.23 20.40 -2.69
N VAL A 259 -1.01 20.21 -2.16
CA VAL A 259 -0.66 20.47 -0.76
C VAL A 259 -0.93 21.93 -0.37
N ARG A 260 -0.55 22.89 -1.21
CA ARG A 260 -0.75 24.33 -0.99
C ARG A 260 -2.22 24.74 -0.90
N LYS A 261 -3.12 23.93 -1.49
CA LYS A 261 -4.58 24.17 -1.46
C LYS A 261 -5.27 23.66 -0.21
N GLN A 262 -4.57 22.95 0.66
CA GLN A 262 -5.17 22.37 1.87
C GLN A 262 -5.39 23.43 2.96
N LYS A 263 -6.46 23.30 3.76
CA LYS A 263 -6.91 24.32 4.73
C LYS A 263 -5.89 24.64 5.83
N ALA A 264 -5.06 23.67 6.20
CA ALA A 264 -4.00 23.83 7.19
C ALA A 264 -2.69 24.38 6.61
N TYR A 265 -2.60 24.57 5.28
CA TYR A 265 -1.46 25.22 4.65
C TYR A 265 -1.48 26.73 4.98
N ARG A 266 -1.05 27.06 6.20
CA ARG A 266 -0.95 28.43 6.74
C ARG A 266 0.50 28.87 6.79
N LYS A 267 0.74 30.11 7.21
CA LYS A 267 2.07 30.75 7.22
C LYS A 267 3.17 29.85 7.81
N ASP A 268 2.95 29.27 8.98
CA ASP A 268 3.98 28.47 9.67
C ASP A 268 4.30 27.17 8.92
N VAL A 269 3.26 26.40 8.55
CA VAL A 269 3.39 25.18 7.74
C VAL A 269 4.02 25.49 6.38
N ALA A 270 3.60 26.58 5.73
CA ALA A 270 4.11 27.02 4.44
C ALA A 270 5.60 27.39 4.53
N GLN A 271 6.01 28.10 5.58
CA GLN A 271 7.41 28.44 5.82
C GLN A 271 8.25 27.18 6.01
N ARG A 272 7.77 26.21 6.80
CA ARG A 272 8.50 24.95 7.05
C ARG A 272 8.68 24.11 5.78
N ILE A 273 7.61 23.97 5.00
CA ILE A 273 7.65 23.27 3.70
C ILE A 273 8.59 24.00 2.74
N THR A 274 8.53 25.33 2.68
CA THR A 274 9.39 26.13 1.80
C THR A 274 10.86 25.98 2.17
N GLU A 275 11.18 26.01 3.47
CA GLU A 275 12.54 25.81 3.96
C GLU A 275 13.07 24.42 3.62
N TYR A 276 12.27 23.38 3.82
CA TYR A 276 12.62 22.01 3.39
C TYR A 276 12.88 21.92 1.88
N LEU A 277 11.98 22.47 1.05
CA LEU A 277 12.14 22.49 -0.40
C LEU A 277 13.38 23.28 -0.84
N ARG A 278 13.77 24.32 -0.10
CA ARG A 278 15.00 25.09 -0.34
C ARG A 278 16.24 24.24 -0.06
N GLN A 279 16.26 23.49 1.04
CA GLN A 279 17.38 22.61 1.40
C GLN A 279 17.63 21.55 0.32
N ILE A 280 16.56 20.89 -0.16
CA ILE A 280 16.67 19.89 -1.24
C ILE A 280 17.30 20.48 -2.52
N LYS A 281 16.87 21.68 -2.93
CA LYS A 281 17.41 22.35 -4.13
C LYS A 281 18.87 22.76 -4.00
N VAL A 282 19.37 22.92 -2.78
CA VAL A 282 20.79 23.18 -2.52
C VAL A 282 21.59 21.89 -2.66
N ASP A 283 21.07 20.76 -2.18
CA ASP A 283 21.73 19.46 -2.28
C ASP A 283 21.81 18.96 -3.74
N GLU A 284 20.84 19.31 -4.59
CA GLU A 284 20.89 19.01 -6.04
C GLU A 284 21.99 19.77 -6.82
N ARG A 285 22.59 20.82 -6.23
CA ARG A 285 23.64 21.64 -6.86
C ARG A 285 25.05 21.29 -6.40
N LYS A 286 25.20 20.38 -5.44
CA LYS A 286 26.50 19.87 -4.98
C LYS A 286 26.82 18.57 -5.72
#